data_AF-A0A2D0IJZ7-F1
#
_entry.id   AF-A0A2D0IJZ7-F1
#
_cell.length_a   1.000
_cell.length_b   1.000
_cell.length_c   1.000
_cell.angle_alpha   90.00
_cell.angle_beta   90.00
_cell.angle_gamma   90.00
#
_symmetry.space_group_name_H-M   'P 1'
#
loop_
_entity.id
_entity.type
_entity.pdbx_description
1 polymer ?
#
loop_
_entity_poly.entity_id
_entity_poly.type
_entity_poly.pdbx_seq_one_letter_code
_entity_poly.pdbx_strand_id
1 'polypeptide(L)'
;MAKAHSKQNRAVNKATKTERYYTVGYVPQNDKASAPPAIHLKGQWLKAAGFDIGGTLTVKIMEGCLVLIPDSDETNSLKQQYQRQREQISEIKLKMRELIGDYKSR
;
A
#
# COMPACT_ATOMS: atom_id res chain seq x y z
N MET A 1 -51.86 28.91 17.30
CA MET A 1 -51.82 27.46 16.98
C MET A 1 -50.42 27.12 16.48
N ALA A 2 -49.76 26.13 17.07
CA ALA A 2 -48.31 25.89 16.95
C ALA A 2 -47.89 25.26 15.61
N LYS A 3 -46.79 25.76 15.03
CA LYS A 3 -46.15 25.23 13.82
C LYS A 3 -45.42 23.92 14.14
N ALA A 4 -45.66 22.89 13.33
CA ALA A 4 -44.92 21.64 13.37
C ALA A 4 -43.49 21.85 12.83
N HIS A 5 -42.49 21.62 13.68
CA HIS A 5 -41.10 21.47 13.25
C HIS A 5 -40.73 19.99 13.29
N SER A 6 -40.93 19.30 12.18
CA SER A 6 -40.39 17.95 11.97
C SER A 6 -38.88 18.06 11.77
N LYS A 7 -38.11 17.78 12.83
CA LYS A 7 -36.66 17.61 12.71
C LYS A 7 -36.41 16.23 12.09
N GLN A 8 -36.28 16.18 10.77
CA GLN A 8 -35.82 14.99 10.09
C GLN A 8 -34.36 14.74 10.50
N ASN A 9 -34.19 13.81 11.44
CA ASN A 9 -32.90 13.33 11.89
C ASN A 9 -32.29 12.50 10.75
N ARG A 10 -31.70 13.18 9.76
CA ARG A 10 -31.01 12.53 8.66
C ARG A 10 -29.71 11.97 9.24
N ALA A 11 -29.74 10.69 9.63
CA ALA A 11 -28.54 9.89 9.76
C ALA A 11 -27.89 9.87 8.38
N VAL A 12 -27.02 10.85 8.12
CA VAL A 12 -26.15 10.83 6.94
C VAL A 12 -25.21 9.67 7.20
N ASN A 13 -25.49 8.54 6.57
CA ASN A 13 -24.52 7.49 6.32
C ASN A 13 -23.32 8.16 5.63
N LYS A 14 -22.36 8.64 6.40
CA LYS A 14 -21.10 9.18 5.89
C LYS A 14 -20.34 7.98 5.36
N ALA A 15 -20.57 7.67 4.08
CA ALA A 15 -19.72 6.77 3.34
C ALA A 15 -18.27 7.22 3.57
N THR A 16 -17.43 6.31 4.03
CA THR A 16 -16.01 6.55 4.28
C THR A 16 -15.41 7.02 2.96
N LYS A 17 -15.00 8.29 2.86
CA LYS A 17 -14.37 8.81 1.63
C LYS A 17 -13.13 7.97 1.32
N THR A 18 -13.19 7.19 0.24
CA THR A 18 -12.12 6.28 -0.21
C THR A 18 -11.04 7.00 -1.02
N GLU A 19 -11.37 8.14 -1.63
CA GLU A 19 -10.48 8.88 -2.54
C GLU A 19 -10.26 10.33 -2.10
N ARG A 20 -9.05 10.84 -2.35
CA ARG A 20 -8.64 12.21 -2.02
C ARG A 20 -7.66 12.74 -3.06
N TYR A 21 -7.83 13.99 -3.46
CA TYR A 21 -6.99 14.66 -4.44
C TYR A 21 -5.96 15.55 -3.74
N TYR A 22 -4.71 15.48 -4.22
CA TYR A 22 -3.59 16.29 -3.77
C TYR A 22 -2.84 16.82 -4.98
N THR A 23 -2.29 18.03 -4.87
CA THR A 23 -1.36 18.58 -5.87
C THR A 23 0.06 18.28 -5.43
N VAL A 24 0.88 17.76 -6.34
CA VAL A 24 2.30 17.52 -6.08
C VAL A 24 3.03 18.86 -6.06
N GLY A 25 3.72 19.14 -4.96
CA GLY A 25 4.60 20.30 -4.82
C GLY A 25 6.01 19.84 -4.51
N TYR A 26 6.99 20.34 -5.25
CA TYR A 26 8.40 20.11 -4.97
C TYR A 26 8.93 21.21 -4.05
N VAL A 27 9.65 20.84 -3.00
CA VAL A 27 10.33 21.80 -2.13
C VAL A 27 11.67 22.17 -2.79
N PRO A 28 11.93 23.46 -3.06
CA PRO A 28 13.20 23.87 -3.66
C PRO A 28 14.37 23.52 -2.74
N GLN A 29 15.38 22.90 -3.33
CA GLN A 29 16.58 22.42 -2.67
C GLN A 29 17.55 23.59 -2.44
N ASN A 30 17.17 24.56 -1.60
CA ASN A 30 17.98 25.74 -1.26
C ASN A 30 19.14 25.32 -0.33
N ASP A 31 20.27 24.93 -0.94
CA ASP A 31 21.57 24.60 -0.32
C ASP A 31 21.61 23.44 0.69
N LYS A 32 20.49 22.76 0.93
CA LYS A 32 20.44 21.51 1.69
C LYS A 32 20.48 20.34 0.73
N ALA A 33 21.68 19.86 0.44
CA ALA A 33 21.94 18.72 -0.46
C ALA A 33 21.22 17.42 -0.06
N SER A 34 20.56 17.35 1.10
CA SER A 34 19.87 16.16 1.60
C SER A 34 18.62 16.53 2.40
N ALA A 35 17.63 17.13 1.75
CA ALA A 35 16.29 17.15 2.34
C ALA A 35 15.70 15.74 2.18
N PRO A 36 15.37 15.03 3.27
CA PRO A 36 14.78 13.70 3.16
C PRO A 36 13.44 13.80 2.43
N PRO A 37 13.14 12.89 1.48
CA PRO A 37 11.85 12.88 0.81
C PRO A 37 10.75 12.65 1.84
N ALA A 38 9.77 13.55 1.91
CA ALA A 38 8.70 13.50 2.90
C ALA A 38 7.33 13.49 2.21
N ILE A 39 6.53 12.47 2.52
CA ILE A 39 5.11 12.41 2.17
C ILE A 39 4.32 12.58 3.47
N HIS A 40 3.60 13.70 3.60
CA HIS A 40 2.81 13.98 4.79
C HIS A 40 1.35 13.52 4.60
N LEU A 41 1.04 12.32 5.10
CA LEU A 41 -0.35 11.88 5.25
C LEU A 41 -0.83 12.24 6.67
N LYS A 42 -1.95 12.95 6.79
CA LYS A 42 -2.52 13.37 8.09
C LYS A 42 -4.01 13.06 8.19
N GLY A 43 -4.45 12.74 9.40
CA GLY A 43 -5.87 12.67 9.79
C GLY A 43 -6.34 11.28 10.23
N GLN A 44 -7.47 11.25 10.95
CA GLN A 44 -8.03 10.05 11.57
C GLN A 44 -8.42 8.94 10.58
N TRP A 45 -8.57 9.28 9.29
CA TRP A 45 -8.90 8.33 8.23
C TRP A 45 -7.79 7.29 7.98
N LEU A 46 -6.54 7.60 8.33
CA LEU A 46 -5.43 6.66 8.21
C LEU A 46 -5.66 5.43 9.10
N LYS A 47 -6.20 5.63 10.30
CA LYS A 47 -6.59 4.54 11.20
C LYS A 47 -7.64 3.63 10.56
N ALA A 48 -8.64 4.21 9.90
CA ALA A 48 -9.67 3.44 9.19
C ALA A 48 -9.12 2.68 7.96
N ALA A 49 -7.98 3.12 7.42
CA ALA A 49 -7.26 2.45 6.34
C ALA A 49 -6.18 1.47 6.85
N GLY A 50 -6.10 1.20 8.16
CA GLY A 50 -5.14 0.26 8.74
C GLY A 50 -3.74 0.84 9.01
N PHE A 51 -3.57 2.17 8.97
CA PHE A 51 -2.33 2.84 9.35
C PHE A 51 -2.43 3.35 10.79
N ASP A 52 -1.91 2.56 11.73
CA ASP A 52 -1.89 2.91 13.15
C ASP A 52 -0.77 3.90 13.51
N ILE A 53 -1.00 4.68 14.56
CA ILE A 53 -0.01 5.64 15.08
C ILE A 53 1.19 4.87 15.63
N GLY A 54 2.39 5.24 15.20
CA GLY A 54 3.62 4.54 15.58
C GLY A 54 3.86 3.22 14.83
N GLY A 55 2.96 2.83 13.92
CA GLY A 55 3.16 1.70 13.03
C GLY A 55 4.21 2.00 11.96
N THR A 56 4.91 0.97 11.49
CA THR A 56 5.77 1.06 10.32
C THR A 56 4.96 0.80 9.05
N LEU A 57 5.43 1.35 7.93
CA LEU A 57 4.83 1.10 6.62
C LEU A 57 5.91 0.98 5.56
N THR A 58 5.62 0.18 4.55
CA THR A 58 6.43 0.06 3.34
C THR A 58 5.84 0.94 2.25
N VAL A 59 6.66 1.80 1.62
CA VAL A 59 6.29 2.52 0.39
C VAL A 59 6.94 1.83 -0.80
N LYS A 60 6.12 1.34 -1.74
CA LYS A 60 6.59 0.85 -3.04
C LYS A 60 6.44 1.95 -4.07
N ILE A 61 7.53 2.21 -4.79
CA ILE A 61 7.60 3.21 -5.85
C ILE A 61 7.53 2.48 -7.18
N MET A 62 6.58 2.87 -8.03
CA MET A 62 6.39 2.40 -9.38
C MET A 62 6.24 3.60 -10.31
N GLU A 63 6.44 3.41 -11.61
CA GLU A 63 6.18 4.47 -12.59
C GLU A 63 4.72 4.93 -12.49
N GLY A 64 4.52 6.22 -12.19
CA GLY A 64 3.20 6.83 -12.03
C GLY A 64 2.40 6.41 -10.78
N CYS A 65 2.96 5.60 -9.87
CA CYS A 65 2.22 5.09 -8.71
C CYS A 65 3.07 4.92 -7.45
N LEU A 66 2.50 5.31 -6.31
CA LEU A 66 3.03 5.04 -4.97
C LEU A 66 2.05 4.14 -4.22
N VAL A 67 2.52 2.98 -3.75
CA VAL A 67 1.71 2.05 -2.96
C VAL A 67 2.22 2.06 -1.52
N LEU A 68 1.35 2.47 -0.59
CA LEU A 68 1.64 2.43 0.84
C LEU A 68 1.00 1.18 1.44
N ILE A 69 1.80 0.37 2.12
CA ILE A 69 1.36 -0.88 2.74
C ILE A 69 1.73 -0.81 4.22
N PRO A 70 0.76 -0.79 5.16
CA PRO A 70 1.08 -0.85 6.57
C PRO A 70 1.77 -2.18 6.88
N ASP A 71 2.78 -2.16 7.73
CA ASP A 71 3.42 -3.41 8.16
C ASP A 71 2.60 -4.02 9.30
N SER A 72 1.91 -5.11 8.99
CA SER A 72 1.20 -5.97 9.94
C SER A 72 1.67 -7.43 9.81
N ASP A 73 1.40 -8.25 10.83
CA ASP A 73 1.73 -9.69 10.81
C ASP A 73 1.13 -10.40 9.59
N GLU A 74 -0.07 -10.00 9.18
CA GLU A 74 -0.73 -10.51 7.98
C GLU A 74 0.05 -10.13 6.71
N THR A 75 0.45 -8.87 6.57
CA THR A 75 1.23 -8.44 5.39
C THR A 75 2.61 -9.09 5.35
N ASN A 76 3.23 -9.32 6.51
CA ASN A 76 4.53 -9.96 6.62
C ASN A 76 4.45 -11.45 6.27
N SER A 77 3.46 -12.17 6.79
CA SER A 77 3.24 -13.58 6.45
C SER A 77 2.90 -13.77 4.97
N LEU A 78 2.09 -12.88 4.38
CA LEU A 78 1.78 -12.89 2.96
C LEU A 78 3.03 -12.63 2.10
N LYS A 79 3.86 -11.63 2.45
CA LYS A 79 5.15 -11.36 1.78
C LYS A 79 6.04 -12.61 1.83
N GLN A 80 6.13 -13.28 2.99
CA GLN A 80 6.94 -14.48 3.17
C GLN A 80 6.42 -15.66 2.34
N GLN A 81 5.11 -15.89 2.33
CA GLN A 81 4.50 -16.96 1.52
C GLN A 81 4.76 -16.73 0.03
N TYR A 82 4.59 -15.50 -0.45
CA TYR A 82 4.85 -15.15 -1.85
C TYR A 82 6.32 -15.39 -2.22
N GLN A 83 7.24 -15.05 -1.33
CA GLN A 83 8.67 -15.30 -1.53
C GLN A 83 8.97 -16.80 -1.63
N ARG A 84 8.40 -17.64 -0.75
CA ARG A 84 8.54 -19.11 -0.83
C ARG A 84 7.97 -19.66 -2.13
N GLN A 85 6.82 -19.16 -2.59
CA GLN A 85 6.25 -19.58 -3.87
C GLN A 85 7.18 -19.25 -5.05
N ARG A 86 7.79 -18.05 -5.05
CA ARG A 86 8.76 -17.67 -6.09
C ARG A 86 10.00 -18.56 -6.09
N GLU A 87 10.50 -18.91 -4.91
CA GLU A 87 11.63 -19.82 -4.75
C GLU A 87 11.28 -21.22 -5.29
N GLN A 88 10.14 -21.78 -4.89
CA GLN A 88 9.65 -23.07 -5.42
C GLN A 88 9.52 -23.05 -6.94
N ILE A 89 8.96 -21.99 -7.52
CA ILE A 89 8.85 -21.87 -8.99
C ILE A 89 10.24 -21.80 -9.63
N SER A 90 11.19 -21.12 -9.00
CA SER A 90 12.56 -21.02 -9.52
C SER A 90 13.28 -22.38 -9.50
N GLU A 91 13.11 -23.16 -8.42
CA GLU A 91 13.62 -24.52 -8.32
C GLU A 91 12.99 -25.45 -9.36
N ILE A 92 11.67 -25.38 -9.54
CA ILE A 92 10.96 -26.18 -10.55
C ILE A 92 11.50 -25.84 -11.94
N LYS A 93 11.67 -24.55 -12.25
CA LYS A 93 12.24 -24.11 -13.54
C LYS A 93 13.67 -24.61 -13.75
N LEU A 94 14.47 -24.66 -12.70
CA LEU A 94 15.85 -25.15 -12.75
C LEU A 94 15.88 -26.66 -13.03
N LYS A 95 15.11 -27.45 -12.29
CA LYS A 95 14.99 -28.90 -12.51
C LYS A 95 14.44 -29.24 -13.91
N MET A 96 13.45 -28.48 -14.39
CA MET A 96 12.93 -28.65 -15.75
C MET A 96 14.01 -28.43 -16.81
N ARG A 97 14.93 -27.48 -16.61
CA ARG A 97 16.04 -27.24 -17.54
C ARG A 97 17.01 -28.43 -17.58
N GLU A 98 17.36 -28.98 -16.42
CA GLU A 98 18.25 -30.14 -16.31
C GLU A 98 17.66 -31.36 -17.03
N LEU A 99 16.39 -31.67 -16.76
CA LEU A 99 15.70 -32.81 -17.39
C LEU A 99 15.64 -32.73 -18.93
N ILE A 100 15.46 -31.53 -19.49
CA ILE A 100 15.40 -31.31 -20.94
C ILE A 100 16.82 -31.28 -21.54
N GLY A 101 17.83 -30.79 -20.81
CA GLY A 101 19.24 -30.78 -21.23
C GLY A 101 19.81 -32.20 -21.42
N ASP A 102 19.46 -33.11 -20.51
CA ASP A 102 19.89 -34.51 -20.56
C ASP A 102 19.22 -35.30 -21.71
N TYR A 103 18.02 -34.88 -22.13
CA TYR A 103 17.30 -35.51 -23.26
C TYR A 103 17.93 -35.20 -24.63
N LYS A 104 18.63 -34.08 -24.78
CA LYS A 104 19.27 -33.68 -26.06
C LYS A 104 20.72 -34.15 -26.22
N SER A 105 21.28 -34.82 -25.22
CA SER A 105 22.68 -35.29 -25.20
C SER A 105 22.81 -36.81 -25.40
N ARG A 106 21.72 -37.50 -25.76
CA ARG A 106 21.66 -38.90 -26.18
C ARG A 106 21.17 -39.01 -27.61
#